data_AF-A0A7Z9JGM6-F1
#
_entry.id   AF-A0A7Z9JGM6-F1
#
_cell.length_a   1.000
_cell.length_b   1.000
_cell.length_c   1.000
_cell.angle_alpha   90.00
_cell.angle_beta   90.00
_cell.angle_gamma   90.00
#
_symmetry.space_group_name_H-M   'P 1'
#
loop_
_entity.id
_entity.type
_entity.pdbx_description
1 polymer ?
#
loop_
_entity_poly.entity_id
_entity_poly.type
_entity_poly.pdbx_seq_one_letter_code
_entity_poly.pdbx_strand_id
1 'polypeptide(L)'
;MADRIMSTFLSQFKELDIPLHGVRLPSFDIDIKYKRALGVSEDISNQDFLKALCEDGLQRRGNKQDEYRKRLDYEFKTIKELGFIDYLLLVWDVINFCKENDIPTGLGRGSAAGSLVLYLIGVTKVDPLEYGLFFERFISKIRTKKSVVDGITYLDGSLMMDVDLDICYYNRQRVIQYLETKFIGKTSKIITLNTLSGKLCIKECGKVAASKSEQEMNKVSALIPKVFGQIKDLKEAYAEQEEFRIWWGSYR
;
A
#
# COMPACT_ATOMS: atom_id res chain seq x y z
N MET A 1 -20.22 -32.74 -23.85
CA MET A 1 -21.16 -32.75 -22.70
C MET A 1 -20.78 -31.66 -21.68
N ALA A 2 -19.51 -31.56 -21.28
CA ALA A 2 -19.01 -30.49 -20.40
C ALA A 2 -19.23 -29.07 -20.95
N ASP A 3 -18.96 -28.80 -22.24
CA ASP A 3 -19.18 -27.48 -22.84
C ASP A 3 -20.66 -27.04 -22.83
N ARG A 4 -21.57 -28.01 -23.01
CA ARG A 4 -23.01 -27.75 -22.97
C ARG A 4 -23.45 -27.37 -21.55
N ILE A 5 -22.95 -28.09 -20.54
CA ILE A 5 -23.20 -27.79 -19.12
C ILE A 5 -22.62 -26.42 -18.74
N MET A 6 -21.40 -26.10 -19.19
CA MET A 6 -20.77 -24.80 -18.96
C MET A 6 -21.57 -23.66 -19.60
N SER A 7 -22.04 -23.85 -20.83
CA SER A 7 -22.86 -22.85 -21.53
C SER A 7 -24.20 -22.60 -20.82
N THR A 8 -24.85 -23.65 -20.31
CA THR A 8 -26.10 -23.53 -19.55
C THR A 8 -25.86 -22.84 -18.20
N PHE A 9 -24.75 -23.13 -17.52
CA PHE A 9 -24.39 -22.47 -16.27
C PHE A 9 -24.12 -20.97 -16.46
N LEU A 10 -23.27 -20.61 -17.44
CA LEU A 10 -22.93 -19.21 -17.71
C LEU A 10 -24.13 -18.39 -18.18
N SER A 11 -25.12 -19.00 -18.84
CA SER A 11 -26.35 -18.33 -19.26
C SER A 11 -27.24 -17.82 -18.11
N GLN A 12 -26.98 -18.28 -16.87
CA GLN A 12 -27.69 -17.82 -15.66
C GLN A 12 -27.11 -16.52 -15.10
N PHE A 13 -25.95 -16.08 -15.58
CA PHE A 13 -25.28 -14.88 -15.12
C PHE A 13 -25.45 -13.76 -16.13
N LYS A 14 -25.66 -12.55 -15.62
CA LYS A 14 -25.60 -11.32 -16.41
C LYS A 14 -24.28 -10.63 -16.12
N GLU A 15 -23.63 -10.13 -17.16
CA GLU A 15 -22.44 -9.29 -17.00
C GLU A 15 -22.82 -8.04 -16.21
N LEU A 16 -22.13 -7.82 -15.10
CA LEU A 16 -22.31 -6.66 -14.25
C LEU A 16 -21.26 -5.63 -14.65
N ASP A 17 -21.70 -4.63 -15.40
CA ASP A 17 -20.85 -3.50 -15.78
C ASP A 17 -20.86 -2.46 -14.65
N ILE A 18 -19.81 -2.50 -13.82
CA ILE A 18 -19.56 -1.48 -12.78
C ILE A 18 -18.42 -0.59 -13.30
N PRO A 19 -18.68 0.69 -13.61
CA PRO A 19 -17.63 1.57 -14.07
C PRO A 19 -16.62 1.83 -12.94
N LEU A 20 -15.36 1.49 -13.19
CA LEU A 20 -14.25 1.78 -12.28
C LEU A 20 -13.75 3.20 -12.55
N HIS A 21 -14.21 4.16 -11.77
CA HIS A 21 -13.86 5.58 -11.94
C HIS A 21 -12.47 5.96 -11.42
N GLY A 22 -11.87 5.10 -10.59
CA GLY A 22 -10.54 5.29 -10.00
C GLY A 22 -10.56 5.31 -8.47
N VAL A 23 -9.54 5.93 -7.89
CA VAL A 23 -9.34 6.04 -6.43
C VAL A 23 -9.94 7.33 -5.91
N ARG A 24 -10.76 7.23 -4.87
CA ARG A 24 -11.26 8.38 -4.12
C ARG A 24 -10.40 8.58 -2.87
N LEU A 25 -9.85 9.77 -2.71
CA LEU A 25 -9.10 10.12 -1.50
C LEU A 25 -10.06 10.30 -0.30
N PRO A 26 -9.59 10.00 0.92
CA PRO A 26 -10.36 10.28 2.13
C PRO A 26 -10.54 11.80 2.28
N SER A 27 -11.60 12.19 2.96
CA SER A 27 -11.79 13.55 3.46
C SER A 27 -12.40 13.48 4.85
N PHE A 28 -11.85 14.28 5.77
CA PHE A 28 -12.22 14.29 7.18
C PHE A 28 -11.70 15.56 7.86
N ASP A 29 -12.32 15.91 8.98
CA ASP A 29 -11.89 17.03 9.80
C ASP A 29 -10.90 16.60 10.87
N ILE A 30 -9.89 17.43 11.10
CA ILE A 30 -8.95 17.25 12.21
C ILE A 30 -9.63 17.58 13.53
N ASP A 31 -9.41 16.74 14.53
CA ASP A 31 -9.92 16.93 15.88
C ASP A 31 -9.49 18.30 16.45
N ILE A 32 -10.45 19.02 17.01
CA ILE A 32 -10.28 20.35 17.60
C ILE A 32 -9.14 20.37 18.64
N LYS A 33 -8.93 19.26 19.37
CA LYS A 33 -7.83 19.17 20.35
C LYS A 33 -6.46 19.46 19.73
N TYR A 34 -6.24 19.02 18.49
CA TYR A 34 -4.96 19.22 17.78
C TYR A 34 -4.83 20.63 17.22
N LYS A 35 -5.94 21.22 16.75
CA LYS A 35 -5.98 22.63 16.32
C LYS A 35 -5.62 23.56 17.48
N ARG A 36 -6.22 23.32 18.66
CA ARG A 36 -5.92 24.07 19.90
C ARG A 36 -4.49 23.88 20.37
N ALA A 37 -3.98 22.64 20.36
CA ALA A 37 -2.60 22.36 20.77
C ALA A 37 -1.56 23.08 19.90
N LEU A 38 -1.86 23.27 18.61
CA LEU A 38 -1.01 24.01 17.67
C LEU A 38 -1.24 25.54 17.73
N GLY A 39 -2.20 26.01 18.53
CA GLY A 39 -2.52 27.44 18.67
C GLY A 39 -3.17 28.06 17.43
N VAL A 40 -3.85 27.26 16.59
CA VAL A 40 -4.53 27.73 15.38
C VAL A 40 -6.05 27.76 15.58
N SER A 41 -6.74 28.48 14.69
CA SER A 41 -8.20 28.60 14.74
C SER A 41 -8.92 27.26 14.57
N GLU A 42 -10.09 27.10 15.21
CA GLU A 42 -10.85 25.84 15.15
C GLU A 42 -11.49 25.60 13.77
N ASP A 43 -11.77 26.67 13.03
CA ASP A 43 -12.31 26.69 11.67
C ASP A 43 -11.22 26.64 10.58
N ILE A 44 -9.94 26.51 10.97
CA ILE A 44 -8.83 26.42 10.01
C ILE A 44 -9.04 25.24 9.05
N SER A 45 -8.71 25.47 7.78
CA SER A 45 -8.74 24.44 6.73
C SER A 45 -7.67 23.36 6.98
N ASN A 46 -7.90 22.14 6.49
CA ASN A 46 -6.90 21.08 6.53
C ASN A 46 -5.57 21.48 5.86
N GLN A 47 -5.64 22.23 4.78
CA GLN A 47 -4.46 22.74 4.10
C GLN A 47 -3.64 23.65 5.02
N ASP A 48 -4.30 24.61 5.66
CA ASP A 48 -3.60 25.58 6.50
C ASP A 48 -3.16 24.96 7.83
N PHE A 49 -3.90 23.96 8.34
CA PHE A 49 -3.46 23.12 9.44
C PHE A 49 -2.18 22.34 9.11
N LEU A 50 -2.13 21.68 7.94
CA LEU A 50 -0.91 20.99 7.50
C LEU A 50 0.26 21.96 7.37
N LYS A 51 0.02 23.18 6.86
CA LYS A 51 1.04 24.22 6.78
C LYS A 51 1.55 24.58 8.17
N ALA A 52 0.65 24.85 9.12
CA ALA A 52 1.02 25.16 10.50
C ALA A 52 1.83 24.03 11.17
N LEU A 53 1.48 22.76 10.91
CA LEU A 53 2.28 21.62 11.38
C LEU A 53 3.69 21.62 10.81
N CYS A 54 3.84 21.93 9.52
CA CYS A 54 5.16 22.04 8.90
C CYS A 54 5.99 23.19 9.50
N GLU A 55 5.35 24.33 9.77
CA GLU A 55 5.98 25.49 10.40
C GLU A 55 6.49 25.17 11.81
N ASP A 56 5.63 24.58 12.65
CA ASP A 56 6.00 24.14 13.99
C ASP A 56 7.11 23.07 13.96
N GLY A 57 7.02 22.10 13.04
CA GLY A 57 8.06 21.09 12.82
C GLY A 57 9.41 21.70 12.43
N LEU A 58 9.40 22.76 11.61
CA LEU A 58 10.61 23.45 11.19
C LEU A 58 11.24 24.23 12.35
N GLN A 59 10.41 24.89 13.18
CA GLN A 59 10.89 25.57 14.39
C GLN A 59 11.54 24.59 15.37
N ARG A 60 10.90 23.44 15.63
CA ARG A 60 11.38 22.43 16.58
C ARG A 60 12.69 21.77 16.18
N ARG A 61 12.94 21.60 14.89
CA ARG A 61 14.13 20.89 14.37
C ARG A 61 15.36 21.79 14.20
N GLY A 62 15.28 23.04 14.67
CA GLY A 62 16.32 24.04 14.52
C GLY A 62 16.25 24.70 13.14
N ASN A 63 16.56 26.00 13.10
CA ASN A 63 16.42 26.88 11.94
C ASN A 63 17.46 26.53 10.84
N LYS A 64 17.38 25.32 10.26
CA LYS A 64 18.21 24.86 9.15
C LYS A 64 17.73 25.55 7.87
N GLN A 65 18.34 26.70 7.59
CA GLN A 65 18.56 27.37 6.28
C GLN A 65 17.41 27.52 5.25
N ASP A 66 17.58 28.53 4.40
CA ASP A 66 16.74 28.83 3.23
C ASP A 66 16.44 27.60 2.34
N GLU A 67 17.28 26.58 2.36
CA GLU A 67 17.08 25.33 1.63
C GLU A 67 15.85 24.55 2.10
N TYR A 68 15.62 24.42 3.42
CA TYR A 68 14.43 23.73 3.94
C TYR A 68 13.18 24.49 3.58
N ARG A 69 13.22 25.83 3.66
CA ARG A 69 12.12 26.70 3.24
C ARG A 69 11.78 26.51 1.77
N LYS A 70 12.78 26.59 0.89
CA LYS A 70 12.61 26.35 -0.56
C LYS A 70 12.05 24.96 -0.84
N ARG A 71 12.56 23.93 -0.18
CA ARG A 71 12.08 22.55 -0.35
C ARG A 71 10.66 22.38 0.17
N LEU A 72 10.33 22.92 1.33
CA LEU A 72 9.00 22.89 1.92
C LEU A 72 7.98 23.57 1.00
N ASP A 73 8.28 24.77 0.50
CA ASP A 73 7.39 25.49 -0.41
C ASP A 73 7.12 24.70 -1.71
N TYR A 74 8.17 24.09 -2.27
CA TYR A 74 8.05 23.24 -3.45
C TYR A 74 7.19 21.99 -3.19
N GLU A 75 7.47 21.25 -2.12
CA GLU A 75 6.73 20.04 -1.76
C GLU A 75 5.26 20.37 -1.45
N PHE A 76 5.02 21.38 -0.62
CA PHE A 76 3.69 21.78 -0.20
C PHE A 76 2.83 22.22 -1.39
N LYS A 77 3.39 23.03 -2.30
CA LYS A 77 2.72 23.40 -3.56
C LYS A 77 2.34 22.16 -4.37
N THR A 78 3.25 21.20 -4.49
CA THR A 78 3.02 19.96 -5.24
C THR A 78 1.91 19.11 -4.61
N ILE A 79 1.96 18.91 -3.29
CA ILE A 79 0.96 18.13 -2.54
C ILE A 79 -0.43 18.77 -2.66
N LYS A 80 -0.50 20.11 -2.58
CA LYS A 80 -1.73 20.87 -2.76
C LYS A 80 -2.30 20.72 -4.17
N GLU A 81 -1.49 20.92 -5.21
CA GLU A 81 -1.91 20.78 -6.62
C GLU A 81 -2.48 19.38 -6.91
N LEU A 82 -1.85 18.36 -6.35
CA LEU A 82 -2.25 16.97 -6.53
C LEU A 82 -3.44 16.56 -5.64
N GLY A 83 -3.76 17.33 -4.60
CA GLY A 83 -4.91 17.11 -3.74
C GLY A 83 -4.67 16.06 -2.64
N PHE A 84 -3.42 15.87 -2.22
CA PHE A 84 -3.06 14.86 -1.23
C PHE A 84 -3.11 15.34 0.23
N ILE A 85 -3.54 16.58 0.48
CA ILE A 85 -3.55 17.19 1.82
C ILE A 85 -4.23 16.30 2.86
N ASP A 86 -5.49 15.89 2.61
CA ASP A 86 -6.26 15.06 3.54
C ASP A 86 -5.61 13.68 3.71
N TYR A 87 -5.01 13.12 2.65
CA TYR A 87 -4.28 11.85 2.75
C TYR A 87 -3.04 11.96 3.65
N LEU A 88 -2.24 13.04 3.53
CA LEU A 88 -1.10 13.26 4.45
C LEU A 88 -1.56 13.42 5.88
N LEU A 89 -2.66 14.15 6.09
CA LEU A 89 -3.20 14.35 7.43
C LEU A 89 -3.74 13.05 8.02
N LEU A 90 -4.31 12.15 7.21
CA LEU A 90 -4.70 10.81 7.67
C LEU A 90 -3.48 10.04 8.16
N VAL A 91 -2.39 10.05 7.39
CA VAL A 91 -1.13 9.39 7.74
C VAL A 91 -0.53 10.01 9.02
N TRP A 92 -0.51 11.34 9.11
CA TRP A 92 -0.07 12.07 10.30
C TRP A 92 -0.90 11.70 11.52
N ASP A 93 -2.23 11.66 11.40
CA ASP A 93 -3.16 11.35 12.48
C ASP A 93 -2.96 9.94 13.03
N VAL A 94 -2.71 8.95 12.16
CA VAL A 94 -2.34 7.58 12.57
C VAL A 94 -1.03 7.56 13.35
N ILE A 95 0.00 8.25 12.85
CA ILE A 95 1.30 8.34 13.55
C ILE A 95 1.16 9.12 14.86
N ASN A 96 0.34 10.15 14.90
CA ASN A 96 0.09 10.93 16.10
C ASN A 96 -0.64 10.13 17.16
N PHE A 97 -1.67 9.36 16.76
CA PHE A 97 -2.32 8.39 17.65
C PHE A 97 -1.30 7.40 18.24
N CYS A 98 -0.37 6.90 17.43
CA CYS A 98 0.68 6.01 17.93
C CYS A 98 1.57 6.71 18.97
N LYS A 99 1.96 7.97 18.73
CA LYS A 99 2.76 8.76 19.68
C LYS A 99 2.02 9.01 21.00
N GLU A 100 0.75 9.41 20.95
CA GLU A 100 -0.08 9.67 22.15
C GLU A 100 -0.32 8.41 23.00
N ASN A 101 -0.16 7.22 22.41
CA ASN A 101 -0.44 5.93 23.05
C ASN A 101 0.82 5.09 23.29
N ASP A 102 2.00 5.70 23.19
CA ASP A 102 3.31 5.06 23.36
C ASP A 102 3.48 3.80 22.49
N ILE A 103 2.94 3.82 21.26
CA ILE A 103 3.07 2.74 20.28
C ILE A 103 4.31 2.99 19.42
N PRO A 104 5.34 2.12 19.46
CA PRO A 104 6.53 2.30 18.64
C PRO A 104 6.22 2.23 17.14
N THR A 105 6.79 3.18 16.41
CA THR A 105 6.74 3.26 14.94
C THR A 105 8.14 3.28 14.35
N GLY A 106 8.27 2.75 13.13
CA GLY A 106 9.52 2.79 12.37
C GLY A 106 10.00 4.22 12.07
N LEU A 107 11.17 4.32 11.44
CA LEU A 107 11.73 5.63 11.05
C LEU A 107 11.11 6.18 9.76
N GLY A 108 10.41 5.34 9.00
CA GLY A 108 9.90 5.62 7.65
C GLY A 108 10.36 4.56 6.67
N ARG A 109 9.50 4.20 5.71
CA ARG A 109 9.74 3.14 4.72
C ARG A 109 9.55 3.66 3.30
N GLY A 110 10.27 3.06 2.36
CA GLY A 110 10.06 3.29 0.94
C GLY A 110 10.38 4.72 0.52
N SER A 111 9.66 5.23 -0.47
CA SER A 111 9.89 6.56 -1.04
C SER A 111 9.43 7.70 -0.11
N ALA A 112 8.55 7.44 0.86
CA ALA A 112 8.04 8.44 1.80
C ALA A 112 9.15 9.16 2.58
N ALA A 113 10.29 8.50 2.83
CA ALA A 113 11.45 9.11 3.49
C ALA A 113 12.06 10.30 2.70
N GLY A 114 11.75 10.44 1.40
CA GLY A 114 12.22 11.56 0.57
C GLY A 114 11.43 12.87 0.73
N SER A 115 10.34 12.88 1.51
CA SER A 115 9.54 14.09 1.73
C SER A 115 9.95 14.84 2.99
N LEU A 116 10.30 16.11 2.81
CA LEU A 116 10.53 17.05 3.91
C LEU A 116 9.24 17.32 4.68
N VAL A 117 8.09 17.41 4.00
CA VAL A 117 6.79 17.60 4.67
C VAL A 117 6.52 16.46 5.66
N LEU A 118 6.68 15.20 5.25
CA LEU A 118 6.47 14.05 6.14
C LEU A 118 7.46 14.02 7.32
N TYR A 119 8.70 14.48 7.10
CA TYR A 119 9.69 14.61 8.16
C TYR A 119 9.32 15.70 9.17
N LEU A 120 8.90 16.88 8.70
CA LEU A 120 8.55 18.03 9.55
C LEU A 120 7.33 17.74 10.43
N ILE A 121 6.27 17.13 9.88
CA ILE A 121 5.10 16.73 10.66
C ILE A 121 5.35 15.45 11.49
N GLY A 122 6.54 14.87 11.36
CA GLY A 122 7.03 13.75 12.17
C GLY A 122 6.39 12.40 11.84
N VAL A 123 5.92 12.22 10.61
CA VAL A 123 5.55 10.92 10.05
C VAL A 123 6.80 10.09 9.79
N THR A 124 7.81 10.70 9.18
CA THR A 124 9.15 10.11 9.05
C THR A 124 10.11 10.74 10.07
N LYS A 125 11.16 10.00 10.41
CA LYS A 125 12.22 10.41 11.35
C LYS A 125 13.57 10.63 10.65
N VAL A 126 13.63 10.44 9.33
CA VAL A 126 14.82 10.62 8.49
C VAL A 126 14.78 11.99 7.83
N ASP A 127 15.87 12.76 7.96
CA ASP A 127 16.00 14.09 7.37
C ASP A 127 16.36 13.98 5.87
N PRO A 128 15.45 14.28 4.93
CA PRO A 128 15.70 14.02 3.51
C PRO A 128 16.79 14.92 2.93
N LEU A 129 16.99 16.13 3.45
CA LEU A 129 18.01 17.04 2.92
C LEU A 129 19.40 16.61 3.38
N GLU A 130 19.52 16.19 4.65
CA GLU A 130 20.78 15.67 5.20
C GLU A 130 21.31 14.44 4.44
N TYR A 131 20.41 13.55 4.01
CA TYR A 131 20.76 12.31 3.29
C TYR A 131 20.59 12.41 1.76
N GLY A 132 20.32 13.60 1.21
CA GLY A 132 20.19 13.79 -0.25
C GLY A 132 19.04 12.99 -0.88
N LEU A 133 17.93 12.82 -0.17
CA LEU A 133 16.75 12.09 -0.62
C LEU A 133 15.83 12.96 -1.48
N PHE A 134 15.37 12.39 -2.60
CA PHE A 134 14.57 13.09 -3.61
C PHE A 134 13.07 12.93 -3.36
N PHE A 135 12.35 14.05 -3.39
CA PHE A 135 10.90 14.08 -3.25
C PHE A 135 10.20 13.54 -4.51
N GLU A 136 10.80 13.72 -5.67
CA GLU A 136 10.27 13.32 -6.97
C GLU A 136 10.17 11.80 -7.11
N ARG A 137 10.97 11.05 -6.34
CA ARG A 137 10.86 9.59 -6.22
C ARG A 137 9.60 9.17 -5.44
N PHE A 138 9.11 10.05 -4.58
CA PHE A 138 7.88 9.83 -3.81
C PHE A 138 6.64 10.30 -4.58
N ILE A 139 6.68 11.49 -5.16
CA ILE A 139 5.57 12.08 -5.90
C ILE A 139 6.04 12.64 -7.24
N SER A 140 5.36 12.29 -8.32
CA SER A 140 5.66 12.79 -9.67
C SER A 140 4.49 13.56 -10.27
N LYS A 141 4.65 14.88 -10.48
CA LYS A 141 3.61 15.77 -11.06
C LYS A 141 3.12 15.38 -12.46
N ILE A 142 3.98 14.80 -13.30
CA ILE A 142 3.67 14.54 -14.72
C ILE A 142 2.62 13.43 -14.90
N ARG A 143 2.33 12.65 -13.85
CA ARG A 143 1.66 11.34 -14.00
C ARG A 143 0.35 11.15 -13.24
N THR A 144 -0.12 12.14 -12.48
CA THR A 144 -1.41 12.02 -11.77
C THR A 144 -2.55 12.56 -12.63
N LYS A 145 -3.45 11.71 -13.11
CA LYS A 145 -4.67 12.14 -13.81
C LYS A 145 -5.86 12.17 -12.86
N LYS A 146 -6.69 13.19 -13.02
CA LYS A 146 -7.95 13.39 -12.28
C LYS A 146 -9.12 13.25 -13.25
N SER A 147 -10.14 12.52 -12.83
CA SER A 147 -11.45 12.49 -13.50
C SER A 147 -12.52 12.95 -12.50
N VAL A 148 -13.56 13.59 -13.01
CA VAL A 148 -14.72 13.98 -12.19
C VAL A 148 -15.94 13.26 -12.74
N VAL A 149 -16.61 12.51 -11.88
CA VAL A 149 -17.85 11.80 -12.21
C VAL A 149 -18.86 12.15 -11.12
N ASP A 150 -20.00 12.72 -11.54
CA ASP A 150 -21.08 13.16 -10.64
C ASP A 150 -20.61 14.06 -9.49
N GLY A 151 -19.68 14.97 -9.79
CA GLY A 151 -19.09 15.90 -8.81
C GLY A 151 -18.06 15.27 -7.86
N ILE A 152 -17.76 13.97 -8.00
CA ILE A 152 -16.73 13.28 -7.23
C ILE A 152 -15.44 13.22 -8.03
N THR A 153 -14.34 13.66 -7.42
CA THR A 153 -13.00 13.56 -8.01
C THR A 153 -12.40 12.20 -7.75
N TYR A 154 -11.90 11.56 -8.81
CA TYR A 154 -11.18 10.30 -8.78
C TYR A 154 -9.77 10.48 -9.35
N LEU A 155 -8.83 9.70 -8.81
CA LEU A 155 -7.48 9.56 -9.31
C LEU A 155 -7.38 8.26 -10.11
N ASP A 156 -6.63 8.25 -11.22
CA ASP A 156 -6.44 7.04 -12.03
C ASP A 156 -5.67 5.90 -11.34
N GLY A 157 -5.11 6.16 -10.15
CA GLY A 157 -4.39 5.19 -9.33
C GLY A 157 -2.98 4.83 -9.83
N SER A 158 -2.56 5.37 -10.97
CA SER A 158 -1.30 4.98 -11.62
C SER A 158 -0.05 5.45 -10.88
N LEU A 159 -0.14 6.60 -10.17
CA LEU A 159 0.87 7.06 -9.21
C LEU A 159 0.19 7.81 -8.05
N MET A 160 -0.31 7.02 -7.09
CA MET A 160 -0.76 7.50 -5.79
C MET A 160 0.44 7.73 -4.86
N MET A 161 0.30 8.68 -3.94
CA MET A 161 1.20 8.77 -2.80
C MET A 161 1.00 7.52 -1.93
N ASP A 162 1.97 6.61 -1.92
CA ASP A 162 1.91 5.39 -1.10
C ASP A 162 2.82 5.53 0.12
N VAL A 163 2.22 5.57 1.31
CA VAL A 163 2.94 5.69 2.58
C VAL A 163 2.69 4.45 3.44
N ASP A 164 3.65 3.54 3.40
CA ASP A 164 3.70 2.39 4.30
C ASP A 164 4.11 2.80 5.71
N LEU A 165 3.32 2.39 6.70
CA LEU A 165 3.60 2.65 8.11
C LEU A 165 4.05 1.37 8.84
N ASP A 166 5.29 1.38 9.30
CA ASP A 166 5.81 0.34 10.18
C ASP A 166 5.35 0.60 11.62
N ILE A 167 4.40 -0.21 12.10
CA ILE A 167 3.80 -0.12 13.44
C ILE A 167 4.13 -1.39 14.21
N CYS A 168 4.48 -1.25 15.50
CA CYS A 168 4.74 -2.38 16.40
C CYS A 168 3.63 -3.44 16.31
N TYR A 169 4.02 -4.69 15.99
CA TYR A 169 3.11 -5.79 15.71
C TYR A 169 2.07 -6.00 16.82
N TYR A 170 2.50 -5.98 18.10
CA TYR A 170 1.63 -6.20 19.26
C TYR A 170 0.54 -5.14 19.43
N ASN A 171 0.77 -3.92 18.92
CA ASN A 171 -0.17 -2.80 19.05
C ASN A 171 -0.89 -2.47 17.74
N ARG A 172 -0.57 -3.15 16.64
CA ARG A 172 -1.18 -2.88 15.32
C ARG A 172 -2.70 -2.95 15.36
N GLN A 173 -3.27 -3.90 16.11
CA GLN A 173 -4.72 -4.05 16.23
C GLN A 173 -5.38 -2.85 16.91
N ARG A 174 -4.71 -2.17 17.86
CA ARG A 174 -5.22 -0.94 18.50
C ARG A 174 -5.32 0.20 17.49
N VAL A 175 -4.34 0.33 16.60
CA VAL A 175 -4.36 1.34 15.53
C VAL A 175 -5.47 1.04 14.52
N ILE A 176 -5.70 -0.23 14.19
CA ILE A 176 -6.81 -0.64 13.33
C ILE A 176 -8.16 -0.27 13.98
N GLN A 177 -8.35 -0.60 15.26
CA GLN A 177 -9.57 -0.26 16.00
C GLN A 177 -9.80 1.26 16.06
N TYR A 178 -8.73 2.05 16.22
CA TYR A 178 -8.80 3.51 16.15
C TYR A 178 -9.35 3.99 14.80
N LEU A 179 -8.81 3.46 13.70
CA LEU A 179 -9.28 3.79 12.35
C LEU A 179 -10.73 3.33 12.11
N GLU A 180 -11.08 2.12 12.55
CA GLU A 180 -12.45 1.59 12.45
C GLU A 180 -13.46 2.47 13.21
N THR A 181 -13.08 2.95 14.40
CA THR A 181 -13.90 3.85 15.21
C THR A 181 -14.02 5.24 14.60
N LYS A 182 -12.92 5.76 14.05
CA LYS A 182 -12.89 7.11 13.44
C LYS A 182 -13.59 7.15 12.09
N PHE A 183 -13.52 6.07 11.32
CA PHE A 183 -14.03 5.96 9.96
C PHE A 183 -15.04 4.81 9.85
N ILE A 184 -16.09 4.88 10.67
CA ILE A 184 -17.15 3.86 10.73
C ILE A 184 -17.73 3.62 9.33
N GLY A 185 -17.73 2.36 8.91
CA GLY A 185 -18.24 1.93 7.60
C GLY A 185 -17.38 2.33 6.39
N LYS A 186 -16.20 2.92 6.61
CA LYS A 186 -15.27 3.38 5.55
C LYS A 186 -13.90 2.71 5.61
N THR A 187 -13.77 1.64 6.39
CA THR A 187 -12.51 0.88 6.58
C THR A 187 -12.71 -0.57 6.18
N SER A 188 -11.70 -1.15 5.55
CA SER A 188 -11.67 -2.57 5.20
C SER A 188 -10.22 -3.04 5.07
N LYS A 189 -10.01 -4.35 5.24
CA LYS A 189 -8.72 -5.00 4.99
C LYS A 189 -8.71 -5.51 3.55
N ILE A 190 -7.59 -5.31 2.86
CA ILE A 190 -7.38 -5.88 1.54
C ILE A 190 -7.06 -7.37 1.71
N ILE A 191 -7.85 -8.23 1.07
CA ILE A 191 -7.60 -9.67 1.08
C ILE A 191 -6.41 -10.00 0.17
N THR A 192 -5.61 -10.98 0.58
CA THR A 192 -4.60 -11.61 -0.30
C THR A 192 -5.18 -12.92 -0.82
N LEU A 193 -5.33 -13.02 -2.14
CA LEU A 193 -5.70 -14.27 -2.80
C LEU A 193 -4.42 -15.02 -3.16
N ASN A 194 -4.16 -16.12 -2.46
CA ASN A 194 -3.05 -17.01 -2.80
C ASN A 194 -3.48 -17.97 -3.90
N THR A 195 -2.70 -18.07 -4.97
CA THR A 195 -2.90 -19.06 -6.03
C THR A 195 -2.26 -20.39 -5.65
N LEU A 196 -2.79 -21.47 -6.22
CA LEU A 196 -2.20 -22.80 -6.07
C LEU A 196 -0.89 -22.86 -6.86
N SER A 197 0.25 -22.87 -6.16
CA SER A 197 1.56 -23.00 -6.82
C SER A 197 1.71 -24.34 -7.55
N GLY A 198 2.51 -24.39 -8.62
CA GLY A 198 2.82 -25.64 -9.33
C GLY A 198 3.37 -26.74 -8.43
N LYS A 199 4.20 -26.38 -7.43
CA LYS A 199 4.72 -27.31 -6.42
C LYS A 199 3.61 -27.96 -5.59
N LEU A 200 2.67 -27.16 -5.08
CA LEU A 200 1.57 -27.67 -4.27
C LEU A 200 0.59 -28.46 -5.15
N CYS A 201 0.28 -27.97 -6.35
CA CYS A 201 -0.58 -28.63 -7.32
C CYS A 201 -0.10 -30.05 -7.63
N ILE A 202 1.16 -30.21 -8.06
CA ILE A 202 1.67 -31.53 -8.42
C ILE A 202 1.73 -32.46 -7.21
N LYS A 203 2.11 -31.93 -6.03
CA LYS A 203 2.20 -32.71 -4.80
C LYS A 203 0.84 -33.28 -4.39
N GLU A 204 -0.20 -32.46 -4.38
CA GLU A 204 -1.55 -32.90 -3.99
C GLU A 204 -2.18 -33.81 -5.05
N CYS A 205 -2.07 -33.47 -6.34
CA CYS A 205 -2.58 -34.33 -7.41
C CYS A 205 -1.89 -35.70 -7.44
N GLY A 206 -0.57 -35.76 -7.26
CA GLY A 206 0.16 -37.03 -7.23
C GLY A 206 -0.25 -37.92 -6.06
N LYS A 207 -0.45 -37.35 -4.87
CA LYS A 207 -0.95 -38.10 -3.71
C LYS A 207 -2.37 -38.62 -3.92
N VAL A 208 -3.28 -37.78 -4.38
CA VAL A 208 -4.72 -38.11 -4.46
C VAL A 208 -5.05 -38.93 -5.71
N ALA A 209 -4.65 -38.46 -6.89
CA ALA A 209 -5.04 -39.08 -8.16
C ALA A 209 -4.14 -40.26 -8.54
N ALA A 210 -2.85 -40.20 -8.20
CA ALA A 210 -1.88 -41.25 -8.55
C ALA A 210 -1.47 -42.13 -7.35
N SER A 211 -2.11 -41.96 -6.18
CA SER A 211 -1.84 -42.72 -4.95
C SER A 211 -0.36 -42.75 -4.55
N LYS A 212 0.38 -41.67 -4.83
CA LYS A 212 1.81 -41.58 -4.57
C LYS A 212 2.10 -41.25 -3.11
N SER A 213 3.23 -41.75 -2.62
CA SER A 213 3.69 -41.42 -1.27
C SER A 213 4.06 -39.95 -1.15
N GLU A 214 3.90 -39.39 0.05
CA GLU A 214 4.35 -38.03 0.33
C GLU A 214 5.86 -37.85 0.10
N GLN A 215 6.66 -38.87 0.42
CA GLN A 215 8.11 -38.84 0.22
C GLN A 215 8.49 -38.69 -1.25
N GLU A 216 7.81 -39.40 -2.15
CA GLU A 216 8.02 -39.27 -3.59
C GLU A 216 7.61 -37.87 -4.07
N MET A 217 6.42 -37.40 -3.68
CA MET A 217 5.91 -36.11 -4.14
C MET A 217 6.69 -34.91 -3.60
N ASN A 218 7.32 -35.04 -2.42
CA ASN A 218 8.27 -34.05 -1.91
C ASN A 218 9.51 -33.95 -2.80
N LYS A 219 10.05 -35.07 -3.28
CA LYS A 219 11.19 -35.07 -4.23
C LYS A 219 10.78 -34.41 -5.55
N VAL A 220 9.63 -34.81 -6.11
CA VAL A 220 9.14 -34.28 -7.39
C VAL A 220 8.88 -32.77 -7.33
N SER A 221 8.22 -32.28 -6.27
CA SER A 221 7.96 -30.85 -6.11
C SER A 221 9.23 -30.03 -5.86
N ALA A 222 10.30 -30.64 -5.31
CA ALA A 222 11.59 -29.99 -5.16
C ALA A 222 12.25 -29.69 -6.52
N LEU A 223 12.03 -30.54 -7.53
CA LEU A 223 12.56 -30.37 -8.89
C LEU A 223 12.02 -29.13 -9.61
N ILE A 224 10.86 -28.61 -9.22
CA ILE A 224 10.30 -27.40 -9.84
C ILE A 224 11.14 -26.17 -9.43
N PRO A 225 11.71 -25.41 -10.38
CA PRO A 225 12.58 -24.29 -10.06
C PRO A 225 11.85 -23.15 -9.32
N LYS A 226 12.60 -22.44 -8.48
CA LYS A 226 12.16 -21.21 -7.83
C LYS A 226 13.13 -20.09 -8.17
N VAL A 227 12.67 -19.08 -8.89
CA VAL A 227 13.47 -17.94 -9.35
C VAL A 227 12.90 -16.66 -8.73
N PHE A 228 13.74 -15.89 -8.04
CA PHE A 228 13.34 -14.65 -7.33
C PHE A 228 12.09 -14.78 -6.46
N GLY A 229 11.94 -15.91 -5.75
CA GLY A 229 10.77 -16.14 -4.89
C GLY A 229 9.55 -16.73 -5.61
N GLN A 230 9.53 -16.73 -6.94
CA GLN A 230 8.43 -17.26 -7.74
C GLN A 230 8.72 -18.69 -8.18
N ILE A 231 7.72 -19.56 -8.06
CA ILE A 231 7.77 -20.94 -8.52
C ILE A 231 7.45 -20.91 -10.02
N LYS A 232 8.30 -21.53 -10.84
CA LYS A 232 8.04 -21.64 -12.28
C LYS A 232 6.81 -22.49 -12.57
N ASP A 233 6.18 -22.21 -13.70
CA ASP A 233 5.05 -23.01 -14.18
C ASP A 233 5.48 -24.44 -14.51
N LEU A 234 4.56 -25.40 -14.39
CA LEU A 234 4.86 -26.83 -14.64
C LEU A 234 5.39 -27.09 -16.06
N LYS A 235 4.93 -26.31 -17.05
CA LYS A 235 5.41 -26.40 -18.44
C LYS A 235 6.88 -25.98 -18.57
N GLU A 236 7.27 -24.90 -17.88
CA GLU A 236 8.64 -24.42 -17.86
C GLU A 236 9.54 -25.39 -17.09
N ALA A 237 9.08 -25.88 -15.94
CA ALA A 237 9.78 -26.90 -15.17
C ALA A 237 10.04 -28.16 -16.03
N TYR A 238 9.06 -28.59 -16.83
CA TYR A 238 9.24 -29.67 -17.80
C TYR A 238 10.24 -29.33 -18.91
N ALA A 239 10.27 -28.09 -19.41
CA ALA A 239 11.24 -27.73 -20.46
C ALA A 239 12.69 -27.70 -19.94
N GLU A 240 12.89 -27.30 -18.68
CA GLU A 240 14.21 -26.97 -18.14
C GLU A 240 14.83 -28.04 -17.23
N GLN A 241 14.01 -28.87 -16.56
CA GLN A 241 14.48 -29.82 -15.56
C GLN A 241 14.38 -31.25 -16.10
N GLU A 242 15.55 -31.81 -16.44
CA GLU A 242 15.64 -33.15 -17.01
C GLU A 242 15.07 -34.23 -16.08
N GLU A 243 15.41 -34.18 -14.79
CA GLU A 243 14.87 -35.13 -13.80
C GLU A 243 13.34 -35.05 -13.69
N PHE A 244 12.77 -33.84 -13.81
CA PHE A 244 11.33 -33.64 -13.80
C PHE A 244 10.67 -34.24 -15.06
N ARG A 245 11.32 -34.12 -16.22
CA ARG A 245 10.88 -34.78 -17.47
C ARG A 245 10.95 -36.29 -17.38
N ILE A 246 12.06 -36.82 -16.88
CA ILE A 246 12.26 -38.26 -16.74
C ILE A 246 11.18 -38.84 -15.82
N TRP A 247 10.95 -38.20 -14.67
CA TRP A 247 9.87 -38.61 -13.78
C TRP A 247 8.52 -38.57 -14.50
N TRP A 248 8.18 -37.49 -15.19
CA TRP A 248 6.94 -37.39 -15.96
C TRP A 248 6.81 -38.48 -17.04
N GLY A 249 7.90 -38.79 -17.75
CA GLY A 249 7.94 -39.78 -18.82
C GLY A 249 7.77 -41.22 -18.33
N SER A 250 8.07 -41.52 -17.07
CA SER A 250 7.89 -42.84 -16.47
C SER A 250 6.42 -43.27 -16.29
N TYR A 251 5.46 -42.40 -16.64
CA TYR A 251 4.02 -42.61 -16.47
C TYR A 251 3.21 -42.59 -17.78
N ARG A 252 3.88 -42.53 -18.94
CA ARG A 252 3.25 -42.82 -20.24
C ARG A 252 3.36 -44.30 -20.56
#